data_AF-A0A5N6E5A9-F1
#
_entry.id   AF-A0A5N6E5A9-F1
#
_cell.length_a   1.000
_cell.length_b   1.000
_cell.length_c   1.000
_cell.angle_alpha   90.00
_cell.angle_beta   90.00
_cell.angle_gamma   90.00
#
_symmetry.space_group_name_H-M   'P 1'
#
loop_
_entity.id
_entity.type
_entity.pdbx_description
1 polymer ?
#
loop_
_entity_poly.entity_id
_entity_poly.type
_entity_poly.pdbx_seq_one_letter_code
_entity_poly.pdbx_strand_id
1 'polypeptide(L)' 'MKHKSATDIWEKKKYLIIDLYKHKGWPVKQVIKKGRTGDFNPSDGCITVRYLS' A
#
# COMPACT_ATOMS: atom_id res chain seq x y z
N MET A 1 20.53 -8.98 12.23
CA MET A 1 19.17 -8.42 12.43
C MET A 1 18.34 -8.75 11.20
N LYS A 2 17.21 -9.45 11.35
CA LYS A 2 16.31 -9.71 10.22
C LYS A 2 15.69 -8.35 9.85
N HIS A 3 16.20 -7.70 8.79
CA HIS A 3 15.49 -6.58 8.18
C HIS A 3 14.06 -7.07 7.94
N LYS A 4 13.07 -6.45 8.57
CA LYS A 4 11.67 -6.68 8.20
C LYS A 4 11.58 -6.29 6.73
N SER A 5 11.58 -7.28 5.86
CA SER A 5 11.54 -7.08 4.43
C SER A 5 10.31 -6.23 4.13
N ALA A 6 10.45 -5.18 3.33
CA ALA A 6 9.35 -4.29 2.95
C ALA A 6 8.10 -5.07 2.47
N THR A 7 8.30 -6.29 1.97
CA THR A 7 7.27 -7.28 1.63
C THR A 7 6.36 -7.67 2.81
N ASP A 8 6.89 -7.93 4.00
CA ASP A 8 6.10 -8.35 5.17
C ASP A 8 5.19 -7.22 5.65
N ILE A 9 5.71 -5.98 5.62
CA ILE A 9 4.99 -4.76 5.95
C ILE A 9 3.92 -4.48 4.89
N TRP A 10 4.25 -4.71 3.61
CA TRP A 10 3.30 -4.63 2.51
C TRP A 10 2.18 -5.65 2.67
N GLU A 11 2.45 -6.92 2.96
CA GLU A 11 1.41 -7.94 3.12
C GLU A 11 0.44 -7.64 4.26
N LYS A 12 0.92 -7.01 5.34
CA LYS A 12 0.04 -6.55 6.42
C LYS A 12 -0.83 -5.37 6.01
N LYS A 13 -0.30 -4.46 5.19
CA LYS A 13 -1.01 -3.23 4.78
C LYS A 13 -1.80 -3.36 3.49
N LYS A 14 -1.54 -4.37 2.67
CA LYS A 14 -2.19 -4.59 1.37
C LYS A 14 -3.70 -4.70 1.51
N TYR A 15 -4.18 -5.33 2.57
CA TYR A 15 -5.61 -5.46 2.85
C TYR A 15 -6.26 -4.09 3.07
N LEU A 16 -5.58 -3.20 3.79
CA LEU A 16 -6.05 -1.82 4.00
C LEU A 16 -6.07 -1.03 2.68
N ILE A 17 -5.03 -1.20 1.86
CA ILE A 17 -4.94 -0.57 0.54
C ILE A 17 -6.06 -1.06 -0.38
N ILE A 18 -6.30 -2.37 -0.42
CA ILE A 18 -7.35 -2.99 -1.23
C ILE A 18 -8.74 -2.54 -0.75
N ASP A 19 -8.99 -2.50 0.56
CA ASP A 19 -10.26 -2.05 1.10
C ASP A 19 -10.52 -0.57 0.75
N LEU A 20 -9.54 0.31 0.99
CA LEU A 20 -9.66 1.72 0.67
C LEU A 20 -9.85 1.94 -0.85
N TYR A 21 -9.13 1.20 -1.68
CA TYR A 21 -9.19 1.36 -3.13
C TYR A 21 -10.43 0.71 -3.75
N LYS A 22 -10.73 -0.57 -3.45
CA LYS A 22 -11.85 -1.32 -4.03
C LYS A 22 -13.18 -1.06 -3.33
N HIS A 23 -13.22 -1.04 -2.00
CA HIS A 23 -14.49 -0.85 -1.28
C HIS A 23 -14.87 0.62 -1.18
N LYS A 24 -13.91 1.50 -0.89
CA LYS A 24 -14.21 2.94 -0.76
C LYS A 24 -14.04 3.74 -2.05
N GLY A 25 -13.43 3.19 -3.10
CA GLY A 25 -13.17 3.91 -4.35
C GLY A 25 -12.19 5.07 -4.18
N TRP A 26 -11.30 5.01 -3.16
CA TRP A 26 -10.40 6.11 -2.88
C TRP A 26 -9.32 6.22 -3.96
N PRO A 27 -8.91 7.45 -4.34
CA PRO A 27 -7.82 7.63 -5.29
C PRO A 27 -6.49 7.15 -4.68
N VAL A 28 -5.63 6.56 -5.51
CA VAL A 28 -4.36 5.93 -5.11
C VAL A 28 -3.51 6.85 -4.22
N LYS A 29 -3.40 8.14 -4.55
CA LYS A 29 -2.71 9.15 -3.72
C LYS A 29 -3.23 9.22 -2.28
N GLN A 30 -4.54 9.15 -2.08
CA GLN A 30 -5.15 9.18 -0.74
C GLN A 30 -4.86 7.88 0.02
N VAL A 31 -4.97 6.74 -0.66
CA VAL A 31 -4.66 5.42 -0.08
C VAL A 31 -3.19 5.34 0.35
N ILE A 32 -2.28 5.85 -0.46
CA ILE A 32 -0.85 5.95 -0.14
C ILE A 32 -0.64 6.87 1.05
N LYS A 33 -1.22 8.07 1.03
CA LYS A 33 -1.09 9.04 2.13
C LYS A 33 -1.59 8.46 3.46
N LYS A 34 -2.65 7.66 3.43
CA LYS A 34 -3.22 6.96 4.60
C LYS A 34 -2.35 5.77 5.04
N GLY A 35 -1.83 5.01 4.08
CA GLY A 35 -0.98 3.85 4.32
C GLY A 35 0.45 4.22 4.73
N ARG A 36 0.90 5.44 4.41
CA ARG A 36 2.25 5.96 4.67
C ARG A 36 2.52 5.94 6.18
N THR A 37 3.51 5.17 6.57
CA THR A 37 4.03 5.13 7.94
C THR A 37 5.55 5.15 7.85
N GLY A 38 6.26 5.54 8.91
CA GLY A 38 7.73 5.64 8.87
C GLY A 38 8.45 4.42 8.30
N ASP A 39 7.86 3.23 8.45
CA ASP A 39 8.38 1.95 7.96
C ASP A 39 7.83 1.52 6.57
N PHE A 40 6.90 2.29 5.98
CA PHE A 40 6.17 1.90 4.77
C PHE A 40 5.84 3.11 3.89
N ASN A 41 6.55 3.21 2.77
CA ASN A 41 6.39 4.29 1.79
C ASN A 41 6.12 3.73 0.38
N PRO A 42 4.91 3.20 0.11
CA PRO A 42 4.56 2.76 -1.23
C PRO A 42 4.40 3.96 -2.16
N SER A 43 5.04 3.95 -3.32
CA SER A 43 4.89 5.00 -4.35
C SER A 43 3.68 4.71 -5.25
N ASP A 44 3.08 5.73 -5.87
CA ASP A 44 1.91 5.60 -6.78
C ASP A 44 2.06 4.52 -7.84
N GLY A 45 3.26 4.38 -8.40
CA GLY A 45 3.58 3.34 -9.37
C GLY A 45 3.48 1.92 -8.80
N CYS A 46 3.80 1.71 -7.52
CA CYS A 46 3.79 0.38 -6.91
C CYS A 46 2.37 -0.16 -6.70
N ILE A 47 1.43 0.71 -6.34
CA ILE A 47 0.02 0.32 -6.22
C ILE A 47 -0.59 0.11 -7.61
N THR A 48 -0.30 1.01 -8.55
CA THR A 48 -0.83 0.95 -9.91
C THR A 48 -0.35 -0.31 -10.63
N VAL A 49 0.96 -0.54 -10.71
CA VAL A 49 1.55 -1.70 -11.39
C VAL A 49 1.04 -3.03 -10.84
N ARG A 50 0.69 -3.09 -9.55
CA ARG A 50 0.38 -4.36 -8.85
C ARG A 50 -1.11 -4.65 -8.72
N TYR A 51 -1.99 -3.68 -8.97
CA TYR A 51 -3.44 -3.84 -8.86
C TYR A 51 -4.22 -3.42 -10.12
N LEU A 52 -3.58 -2.77 -11.11
CA LEU A 52 -4.21 -2.31 -12.35
C LEU A 52 -3.68 -3.03 -13.62
N SER A 53 -2.94 -4.13 -13.48
CA SER A 53 -2.56 -5.00 -14.62
C SER A 53 -3.34 -6.30 -14.62
#